data_AF-A0A834XKT6-F1
#
_entry.id   AF-A0A834XKT6-F1
#
_cell.length_a   1.000
_cell.length_b   1.000
_cell.length_c   1.000
_cell.angle_alpha   90.00
_cell.angle_beta   90.00
_cell.angle_gamma   90.00
#
_symmetry.space_group_name_H-M   'P 1'
#
loop_
_entity.id
_entity.type
_entity.pdbx_description
1 polymer ?
#
loop_
_entity_poly.entity_id
_entity_poly.type
_entity_poly.pdbx_seq_one_letter_code
_entity_poly.pdbx_strand_id
1 'polypeptide(L)'
;MINKSLKRNAPPTKEVEPSVGLPEKRSSDEPPAKKVKWINRQRVLMLASRGINHRDRHLMEDIKNLMPHHRTEAKMERQKNLQVINEICESKNCNKAILFEGRRKRDLYSWLSNSPVGPSAKFMVENGKC
;
A
#
# COMPACT_ATOMS: atom_id res chain seq x y z
N MET A 1 2.94 -8.55 -58.67
CA MET A 1 2.39 -7.95 -57.43
C MET A 1 2.01 -9.08 -56.49
N ILE A 2 2.83 -9.35 -55.48
CA ILE A 2 2.59 -10.39 -54.45
C ILE A 2 2.84 -9.71 -53.11
N ASN A 3 1.76 -9.43 -52.36
CA ASN A 3 1.84 -8.72 -51.08
C ASN A 3 2.01 -9.73 -49.93
N LYS A 4 3.18 -9.72 -49.29
CA LYS A 4 3.42 -10.33 -47.98
C LYS A 4 2.78 -9.45 -46.90
N SER A 5 1.69 -9.91 -46.28
CA SER A 5 1.19 -9.30 -45.04
C SER A 5 1.66 -10.11 -43.83
N LEU A 6 2.29 -9.41 -42.89
CA LEU A 6 2.81 -9.90 -41.62
C LEU A 6 1.74 -10.60 -40.76
N LYS A 7 2.09 -11.77 -40.23
CA LYS A 7 1.32 -12.48 -39.18
C LYS A 7 1.30 -11.62 -37.92
N ARG A 8 0.10 -11.20 -37.50
CA ARG A 8 -0.13 -10.62 -36.17
C ARG A 8 -0.39 -11.78 -35.20
N ASN A 9 0.40 -11.85 -34.13
CA ASN A 9 0.23 -12.80 -33.03
C ASN A 9 -1.09 -12.51 -32.29
N ALA A 10 -1.82 -13.57 -31.95
CA ALA A 10 -3.08 -13.51 -31.23
C ALA A 10 -2.90 -12.95 -29.80
N PRO A 11 -3.90 -12.22 -29.26
CA PRO A 11 -3.92 -11.86 -27.86
C PRO A 11 -4.12 -13.09 -26.97
N PRO A 12 -3.65 -13.06 -25.71
CA PRO A 12 -3.74 -14.19 -24.79
C PRO A 12 -5.22 -14.49 -24.47
N THR A 13 -5.55 -15.78 -24.51
CA THR A 13 -6.84 -16.36 -24.13
C THR A 13 -7.28 -15.85 -22.76
N LYS A 14 -8.39 -15.10 -22.74
CA LYS A 14 -9.15 -14.88 -21.50
C LYS A 14 -9.72 -16.23 -21.08
N GLU A 15 -9.34 -16.70 -19.90
CA GLU A 15 -9.98 -17.83 -19.25
C GLU A 15 -11.48 -17.49 -19.10
N VAL A 16 -12.31 -18.34 -19.70
CA VAL A 16 -13.76 -18.24 -19.67
C VAL A 16 -14.19 -18.76 -18.31
N GLU A 17 -14.56 -17.85 -17.40
CA GLU A 17 -15.43 -18.17 -16.28
C GLU A 17 -16.64 -18.96 -16.83
N PRO A 18 -16.90 -20.19 -16.38
CA PRO A 18 -18.09 -20.90 -16.85
C PRO A 18 -19.29 -20.05 -16.46
N SER A 19 -20.10 -19.66 -17.43
CA SER A 19 -21.36 -18.97 -17.19
C SER A 19 -22.30 -19.92 -16.45
N VAL A 20 -22.20 -19.93 -15.13
CA VAL A 20 -23.09 -20.69 -14.26
C VAL A 20 -24.49 -20.07 -14.42
N GLY A 21 -25.35 -20.75 -15.17
CA GLY A 21 -26.76 -20.41 -15.25
C GLY A 21 -27.34 -20.31 -13.83
N LEU A 22 -28.03 -19.20 -13.56
CA LEU A 22 -28.67 -18.99 -12.28
C LEU A 22 -29.76 -20.06 -12.09
N PRO A 23 -29.85 -20.74 -10.93
CA PRO A 23 -30.85 -21.76 -10.71
C PRO A 23 -32.27 -21.17 -10.78
N GLU A 24 -33.15 -21.87 -11.49
CA GLU A 24 -34.53 -21.45 -11.81
C GLU A 24 -35.43 -21.35 -10.58
N LYS A 25 -35.05 -21.99 -9.46
CA LYS A 25 -35.75 -21.94 -8.18
C LYS A 25 -34.75 -21.84 -7.04
N ARG A 26 -34.66 -20.65 -6.42
CA ARG A 26 -33.92 -20.45 -5.16
C ARG A 26 -34.81 -20.89 -4.00
N SER A 27 -34.48 -21.98 -3.31
CA SER A 27 -35.10 -22.28 -2.01
C SER A 27 -34.58 -21.27 -0.99
N SER A 28 -35.48 -20.50 -0.37
CA SER A 28 -35.13 -19.44 0.58
C SER A 28 -34.44 -19.93 1.87
N ASP A 29 -34.44 -21.25 2.11
CA ASP A 29 -33.94 -21.88 3.34
C ASP A 29 -32.47 -22.34 3.26
N GLU A 30 -31.82 -22.14 2.11
CA GLU A 30 -30.42 -22.53 1.93
C GLU A 30 -29.50 -21.46 2.54
N PRO A 31 -28.63 -21.81 3.51
CA PRO A 31 -27.76 -20.83 4.15
C PRO A 31 -26.83 -20.22 3.09
N PRO A 32 -26.75 -18.88 3.01
CA PRO A 32 -25.99 -18.23 1.97
C PRO A 32 -24.53 -18.68 2.02
N ALA A 33 -23.97 -19.04 0.86
CA ALA A 33 -22.58 -19.43 0.73
C ALA A 33 -21.69 -18.36 1.39
N LYS A 34 -20.96 -18.75 2.44
CA LYS A 34 -20.07 -17.86 3.18
C LYS A 34 -18.99 -17.38 2.21
N LYS A 35 -19.12 -16.14 1.75
CA LYS A 35 -18.08 -15.47 0.95
C LYS A 35 -16.74 -15.62 1.69
N VAL A 36 -15.70 -16.05 0.97
CA VAL A 36 -14.35 -16.20 1.53
C VAL A 36 -13.96 -14.88 2.19
N LYS A 37 -13.84 -14.89 3.53
CA LYS A 37 -13.54 -13.68 4.30
C LYS A 37 -12.12 -13.26 3.96
N TRP A 38 -11.97 -12.08 3.36
CA TRP A 38 -10.65 -11.54 3.04
C TRP A 38 -9.79 -11.42 4.30
N ILE A 39 -8.72 -12.21 4.39
CA ILE A 39 -7.88 -12.35 5.58
C ILE A 39 -6.86 -11.20 5.67
N ASN A 40 -6.26 -10.81 4.55
CA ASN A 40 -5.17 -9.83 4.51
C ASN A 40 -5.66 -8.38 4.35
N ARG A 41 -6.41 -7.88 5.33
CA ARG A 41 -6.79 -6.45 5.38
C ARG A 41 -5.66 -5.66 6.04
N GLN A 42 -4.85 -4.99 5.23
CA GLN A 42 -3.77 -4.13 5.72
C GLN A 42 -4.16 -2.67 5.55
N ARG A 43 -3.81 -1.84 6.53
CA ARG A 43 -3.97 -0.38 6.49
C ARG A 43 -2.67 0.23 6.94
N VAL A 44 -2.05 1.03 6.08
CA VAL A 44 -0.72 1.57 6.28
C VAL A 44 -0.84 3.07 6.53
N LEU A 45 -0.45 3.51 7.71
CA LEU A 45 -0.32 4.92 8.04
C LEU A 45 0.97 5.46 7.44
N MET A 46 0.88 6.54 6.67
CA MET A 46 2.01 7.24 6.07
C MET A 46 2.17 8.62 6.67
N LEU A 47 3.33 8.82 7.29
CA LEU A 47 3.71 10.02 8.03
C LEU A 47 5.03 10.57 7.50
N ALA A 48 5.24 11.87 7.72
CA ALA A 48 6.54 12.48 7.51
C ALA A 48 6.85 13.47 8.64
N SER A 49 8.13 13.58 8.98
CA SER A 49 8.62 14.62 9.88
C SER A 49 8.65 15.98 9.16
N ARG A 50 8.63 17.07 9.91
CA ARG A 50 9.04 18.37 9.38
C ARG A 50 10.50 18.29 8.88
N GLY A 51 10.79 19.03 7.81
CA GLY A 51 12.15 19.12 7.25
C GLY A 51 12.50 18.16 6.11
N ILE A 52 11.53 17.37 5.58
CA ILE A 52 11.73 16.57 4.37
C ILE A 52 11.93 17.44 3.12
N ASN A 53 12.79 17.01 2.20
CA ASN A 53 13.09 17.73 0.96
C ASN A 53 11.96 17.64 -0.06
N HIS A 54 12.10 18.39 -1.16
CA HIS A 54 11.20 18.28 -2.30
C HIS A 54 11.25 16.89 -2.93
N ARG A 55 12.45 16.33 -3.15
CA ARG A 55 12.62 14.97 -3.70
C ARG A 55 11.93 13.91 -2.83
N ASP A 56 12.10 13.99 -1.52
CA ASP A 56 11.50 13.02 -0.58
C ASP A 56 9.97 13.08 -0.58
N ARG A 57 9.38 14.25 -0.87
CA ARG A 57 7.92 14.39 -1.00
C ARG A 57 7.40 13.68 -2.23
N HIS A 58 8.10 13.79 -3.36
CA HIS A 58 7.78 13.04 -4.57
C HIS A 58 7.90 11.53 -4.32
N LEU A 59 8.98 11.09 -3.67
CA LEU A 59 9.13 9.68 -3.27
C LEU A 59 7.97 9.22 -2.38
N MET A 60 7.55 10.05 -1.41
CA MET A 60 6.40 9.74 -0.57
C MET A 60 5.11 9.65 -1.38
N GLU A 61 4.92 10.49 -2.39
CA GLU A 61 3.76 10.49 -3.28
C GLU A 61 3.74 9.27 -4.20
N ASP A 62 4.89 8.86 -4.73
CA ASP A 62 5.03 7.62 -5.50
C ASP A 62 4.64 6.40 -4.67
N ILE A 63 5.04 6.35 -3.39
CA ILE A 63 4.69 5.27 -2.47
C ILE A 63 3.18 5.27 -2.14
N LYS A 64 2.56 6.45 -2.02
CA LYS A 64 1.09 6.55 -1.86
C LYS A 64 0.37 6.00 -3.08
N ASN A 65 0.85 6.32 -4.27
CA ASN A 65 0.28 5.84 -5.53
C ASN A 65 0.45 4.32 -5.67
N LEU A 66 1.54 3.77 -5.15
CA LEU A 66 1.78 2.32 -5.14
C LEU A 66 0.86 1.56 -4.16
N MET A 67 0.50 2.15 -3.02
CA MET A 67 -0.29 1.49 -1.98
C MET A 67 -1.72 2.05 -1.88
N PRO A 68 -2.76 1.41 -2.44
CA PRO A 68 -4.13 1.96 -2.41
C PRO A 68 -4.77 1.98 -1.01
N HIS A 69 -4.22 1.20 -0.07
CA HIS A 69 -4.70 1.05 1.30
C HIS A 69 -3.95 1.97 2.29
N HIS A 70 -3.26 2.99 1.79
CA HIS A 70 -2.57 3.97 2.61
C HIS A 70 -3.54 4.97 3.26
N ARG A 71 -3.10 5.54 4.38
CA ARG A 71 -3.75 6.65 5.07
C ARG A 71 -2.68 7.70 5.37
N THR A 72 -2.91 8.92 4.91
CA THR A 72 -1.99 10.04 5.13
C THR A 72 -2.39 10.84 6.36
N GLU A 73 -1.41 11.24 7.16
CA GLU A 73 -1.62 12.22 8.23
C GLU A 73 -0.79 13.49 8.02
N ALA A 74 -1.11 14.54 8.78
CA ALA A 74 -0.31 15.73 8.85
C ALA A 74 1.14 15.43 9.31
N LYS A 75 2.08 16.30 8.93
CA LYS A 75 3.48 16.14 9.29
C LYS A 75 3.67 16.26 10.80
N MET A 76 4.37 15.29 11.39
CA MET A 76 4.73 15.35 12.81
C MET A 76 5.88 16.33 13.03
N GLU A 77 5.87 16.99 14.18
CA GLU A 77 7.04 17.73 14.66
C GLU A 77 8.17 16.74 14.95
N ARG A 78 9.42 17.21 14.81
CA ARG A 78 10.59 16.39 15.12
C ARG A 78 10.76 16.27 16.64
N GLN A 79 9.83 15.59 17.30
CA GLN A 79 9.92 15.28 18.72
C GLN A 79 10.58 13.92 18.92
N LYS A 80 11.23 13.73 20.07
CA LYS A 80 11.95 12.49 20.41
C LYS A 80 11.01 11.30 20.67
N ASN A 81 9.70 11.55 20.80
CA ASN A 81 8.72 10.55 21.22
C ASN A 81 8.06 9.89 20.00
N LEU A 82 8.55 8.71 19.63
CA LEU A 82 7.95 7.87 18.58
C LEU A 82 6.62 7.23 19.03
N GLN A 83 6.30 7.28 20.33
CA GLN A 83 5.06 6.74 20.90
C GLN A 83 3.80 7.39 20.33
N VAL A 84 3.88 8.67 19.96
CA VAL A 84 2.77 9.42 19.33
C VAL A 84 2.32 8.74 18.03
N ILE A 85 3.22 8.05 17.33
CA ILE A 85 2.89 7.32 16.10
C ILE A 85 1.92 6.17 16.40
N ASN A 86 2.06 5.51 17.54
CA ASN A 86 1.16 4.43 17.94
C ASN A 86 -0.23 4.97 18.25
N GLU A 87 -0.34 6.10 18.93
CA GLU A 87 -1.62 6.77 19.22
C GLU A 87 -2.35 7.18 17.92
N ILE A 88 -1.60 7.73 16.95
CA ILE A 88 -2.17 8.08 15.63
C ILE A 88 -2.59 6.82 14.86
N CYS A 89 -1.79 5.74 14.93
CA CYS A 89 -2.15 4.46 14.31
C CYS A 89 -3.45 3.90 14.87
N GLU A 90 -3.63 3.96 16.19
CA GLU A 90 -4.85 3.51 16.87
C GLU A 90 -6.05 4.39 16.46
N SER A 91 -5.91 5.71 16.51
CA SER A 91 -6.96 6.66 16.10
C SER A 91 -7.42 6.46 14.65
N LYS A 92 -6.49 6.21 13.72
CA LYS A 92 -6.79 5.97 12.31
C LYS A 92 -7.07 4.50 11.98
N ASN A 93 -6.97 3.62 12.97
CA ASN A 93 -7.18 2.18 12.87
C ASN A 93 -6.27 1.55 11.79
N CYS A 94 -4.98 1.88 11.82
CA CYS A 94 -3.94 1.37 10.92
C CYS A 94 -3.12 0.26 11.58
N ASN A 95 -2.76 -0.76 10.79
CA ASN A 95 -2.03 -1.93 11.29
C ASN A 95 -0.50 -1.73 11.17
N LYS A 96 -0.08 -0.93 10.18
CA LYS A 96 1.32 -0.65 9.89
C LYS A 96 1.54 0.85 9.79
N ALA A 97 2.77 1.28 10.07
CA ALA A 97 3.18 2.66 9.99
C ALA A 97 4.47 2.80 9.18
N ILE A 98 4.51 3.84 8.36
CA ILE A 98 5.68 4.31 7.63
C ILE A 98 5.92 5.76 8.01
N LEU A 99 7.10 6.06 8.54
CA LEU A 99 7.51 7.43 8.85
C LEU A 99 8.76 7.80 8.04
N PHE A 100 8.66 8.87 7.26
CA PHE A 100 9.81 9.54 6.66
C PHE A 100 10.40 10.59 7.61
N GLU A 101 11.59 10.33 8.12
CA GLU A 101 12.35 11.22 9.00
C GLU A 101 13.46 11.93 8.19
N GLY A 102 13.26 13.21 7.89
CA GLY A 102 14.27 14.05 7.23
C GLY A 102 15.26 14.64 8.23
N ARG A 103 16.57 14.40 8.05
CA ARG A 103 17.64 15.00 8.85
C ARG A 103 18.48 15.96 8.03
N ARG A 104 18.78 17.13 8.61
CA ARG A 104 19.63 18.19 8.02
C ARG A 104 19.27 18.58 6.57
N LYS A 105 18.02 18.31 6.15
CA LYS A 105 17.56 18.47 4.75
C LYS A 105 18.48 17.77 3.74
N ARG A 106 19.12 16.67 4.12
CA ARG A 106 20.01 15.89 3.25
C ARG A 106 19.78 14.40 3.39
N ASP A 107 19.70 13.91 4.62
CA ASP A 107 19.59 12.50 4.90
C ASP A 107 18.13 12.14 5.13
N LEU A 108 17.66 11.11 4.43
CA LEU A 108 16.30 10.59 4.59
C LEU A 108 16.38 9.24 5.30
N TYR A 109 15.69 9.14 6.43
CA TYR A 109 15.47 7.87 7.10
C TYR A 109 14.01 7.47 6.93
N SER A 110 13.76 6.17 6.77
CA SER A 110 12.42 5.61 6.73
C SER A 110 12.27 4.60 7.87
N TRP A 111 11.23 4.78 8.69
CA TRP A 111 10.85 3.82 9.71
C TRP A 111 9.66 3.02 9.18
N LEU A 112 9.77 1.70 9.21
CA LEU A 112 8.69 0.78 8.94
C LEU A 112 8.34 0.06 10.24
N SER A 113 7.09 0.10 10.65
CA SER A 113 6.64 -0.51 11.91
C SER A 113 5.32 -1.23 11.75
N ASN A 114 5.16 -2.30 12.51
CA ASN A 114 3.87 -2.94 12.74
C ASN A 114 3.34 -2.46 14.10
N SER A 115 2.31 -1.62 14.08
CA SER A 115 1.78 -0.98 15.30
C SER A 115 0.74 -1.90 15.96
N PRO A 116 0.61 -1.94 17.30
CA PRO A 116 1.33 -1.15 18.33
C PRO A 116 2.55 -1.86 18.95
N VAL A 117 2.67 -3.18 18.81
CA VAL A 117 3.65 -4.01 19.54
C VAL A 117 5.00 -4.14 18.81
N GLY A 118 5.06 -3.82 17.50
CA GLY A 118 6.23 -4.02 16.65
C GLY A 118 6.12 -5.27 15.76
N PRO A 119 7.16 -5.62 14.99
CA PRO A 119 8.52 -5.07 14.97
C PRO A 119 8.62 -3.70 14.29
N SER A 120 9.75 -3.02 14.51
CA SER A 120 10.09 -1.76 13.82
C SER A 120 11.49 -1.87 13.22
N ALA A 121 11.65 -1.35 12.01
CA ALA A 121 12.92 -1.29 11.30
C ALA A 121 13.16 0.14 10.84
N LYS A 122 14.41 0.59 10.97
CA LYS A 122 14.87 1.89 10.50
C LYS A 122 15.82 1.71 9.33
N PHE A 123 15.51 2.35 8.23
CA PHE A 123 16.30 2.33 7.02
C PHE A 123 16.86 3.72 6.75
N MET A 124 18.09 3.77 6.27
CA MET A 124 18.66 4.96 5.64
C MET A 124 18.41 4.85 4.14
N VAL A 125 17.73 5.85 3.58
CA VAL A 125 17.35 5.85 2.16
C VAL A 125 18.42 6.63 1.39
N GLU A 126 19.23 5.90 0.65
CA GLU A 126 20.20 6.45 -0.29
C GLU A 126 20.01 5.84 -1.68
N ASN A 127 20.37 6.59 -2.72
CA ASN A 127 20.51 6.01 -4.04
C ASN A 127 21.82 5.24 -4.07
N GLY A 128 21.75 3.92 -4.24
CA GLY A 128 22.94 3.11 -4.46
C GLY A 128 23.73 3.68 -5.64
N LYS A 129 24.99 4.04 -5.40
CA LYS A 129 25.93 4.25 -6.50
C LYS A 129 26.21 2.86 -7.07
N CYS A 130 25.70 2.59 -8.26
CA CYS A 130 26.11 1.46 -9.06
C CYS A 130 27.57 1.62 -9.46
#